data_AF-A0A3B8UHR8-F1
#
_entry.id   AF-A0A3B8UHR8-F1
#
_cell.length_a   1.000
_cell.length_b   1.000
_cell.length_c   1.000
_cell.angle_alpha   90.00
_cell.angle_beta   90.00
_cell.angle_gamma   90.00
#
_symmetry.space_group_name_H-M   'P 1'
#
loop_
_entity.id
_entity.type
_entity.pdbx_description
1 polymer ?
#
loop_
_entity_poly.entity_id
_entity_poly.type
_entity_poly.pdbx_seq_one_letter_code
_entity_poly.pdbx_strand_id
1 'polypeptide(L)'
;HFSMDPKEQLAAVKDMRAEGLVPLGNWHSHPESPSRPSEEDKRLAYDSKASYMILSLMNADEPVLNSFHIEGNVSEKEDLHII
;
A
#
# COMPACT_ATOMS: atom_id res chain seq x y z
N HIS A 1 1.46 -10.01 8.15
CA HIS A 1 1.18 -10.44 6.77
C HIS A 1 -0.15 -9.84 6.34
N PHE A 2 -0.18 -9.17 5.19
CA PHE A 2 -1.39 -8.65 4.56
C PHE A 2 -1.57 -9.36 3.21
N SER A 3 -2.80 -9.75 2.90
CA SER A 3 -3.19 -10.28 1.59
C SER A 3 -4.62 -9.84 1.31
N MET A 4 -4.89 -9.39 0.10
CA MET A 4 -6.26 -9.11 -0.34
C MET A 4 -6.98 -10.42 -0.70
N ASP A 5 -8.27 -10.53 -0.36
CA ASP A 5 -9.10 -11.57 -0.95
C ASP A 5 -9.21 -11.31 -2.47
N PRO A 6 -8.88 -12.29 -3.33
CA PRO A 6 -8.89 -12.08 -4.78
C PRO A 6 -10.24 -11.66 -5.35
N LYS A 7 -11.36 -12.06 -4.73
CA LYS A 7 -12.70 -11.66 -5.17
C LYS A 7 -12.98 -10.20 -4.84
N GLU A 8 -12.57 -9.75 -3.66
CA GLU A 8 -12.70 -8.35 -3.26
C GLU A 8 -11.82 -7.43 -4.11
N GLN A 9 -10.57 -7.85 -4.37
CA GLN A 9 -9.67 -7.12 -5.27
C GLN A 9 -10.28 -6.99 -6.68
N LEU A 10 -10.82 -8.08 -7.23
CA LEU A 10 -11.48 -8.06 -8.54
C LEU A 10 -12.72 -7.15 -8.54
N ALA A 11 -13.50 -7.16 -7.45
CA ALA A 11 -14.66 -6.29 -7.31
C ALA A 11 -14.26 -4.81 -7.31
N ALA A 12 -13.24 -4.43 -6.53
CA ALA A 12 -12.72 -3.06 -6.49
C ALA A 12 -12.19 -2.59 -7.86
N VAL A 13 -11.48 -3.46 -8.60
CA VAL A 13 -10.99 -3.13 -9.95
C VAL A 13 -12.14 -2.94 -10.94
N LYS A 14 -13.22 -3.72 -10.83
CA LYS A 14 -14.42 -3.55 -11.68
C LYS A 14 -15.13 -2.24 -11.37
N ASP A 15 -15.27 -1.91 -10.09
CA ASP A 15 -15.89 -0.68 -9.61
C ASP A 15 -15.14 0.55 -10.12
N MET A 16 -13.80 0.60 -9.92
CA MET A 16 -12.95 1.67 -10.45
C MET A 16 -13.14 1.85 -11.97
N ARG A 17 -13.19 0.75 -12.74
CA ARG A 17 -13.39 0.82 -14.20
C ARG A 17 -14.76 1.36 -14.59
N ALA A 18 -15.81 1.02 -13.85
CA ALA A 18 -17.16 1.52 -14.11
C ALA A 18 -17.23 3.04 -13.90
N GLU A 19 -16.47 3.56 -12.93
CA GLU A 19 -16.34 4.99 -12.63
C GLU A 19 -15.29 5.70 -13.49
N GLY A 20 -14.64 5.02 -14.45
CA GLY A 20 -13.59 5.60 -15.28
C GLY A 20 -12.28 5.92 -14.52
N LEU A 21 -12.11 5.35 -13.33
CA LEU A 21 -10.94 5.48 -12.48
C LEU A 21 -9.86 4.45 -12.84
N VAL A 22 -8.63 4.76 -12.44
CA VAL A 22 -7.48 3.86 -12.56
C VAL A 22 -6.91 3.55 -11.18
N PRO A 23 -6.49 2.31 -10.92
CA PRO A 23 -5.81 1.98 -9.66
C PRO A 23 -4.47 2.71 -9.61
N LEU A 24 -4.24 3.45 -8.52
CA LEU A 24 -2.96 4.12 -8.25
C LEU A 24 -2.04 3.30 -7.34
N GLY A 25 -2.62 2.41 -6.54
CA GLY A 25 -1.89 1.75 -5.48
C GLY A 25 -2.76 0.93 -4.55
N ASN A 26 -2.16 0.48 -3.45
CA ASN A 26 -2.85 -0.17 -2.36
C ASN A 26 -2.23 0.27 -1.03
N TRP A 27 -2.90 -0.06 0.07
CA TRP A 27 -2.39 0.25 1.39
C TRP A 27 -2.78 -0.80 2.42
N HIS A 28 -1.96 -0.92 3.45
CA HIS A 28 -2.25 -1.72 4.64
C HIS A 28 -1.66 -1.07 5.88
N SER A 29 -2.12 -1.52 7.05
CA SER A 29 -1.62 -1.04 8.33
C SER A 29 -0.62 -2.01 8.94
N HIS A 30 0.38 -1.45 9.63
CA HIS A 30 1.26 -2.16 10.55
C HIS A 30 0.83 -1.82 11.98
N PRO A 31 0.25 -2.77 12.75
CA PRO A 31 -0.23 -2.50 14.10
C PRO A 31 0.88 -2.16 15.10
N GLU A 32 2.05 -2.79 14.96
CA GLU A 32 3.10 -2.79 15.98
C GLU A 32 4.48 -2.36 15.44
N SER A 33 4.57 -1.97 14.16
CA SER A 33 5.83 -1.59 13.53
C SER A 33 5.75 -0.24 12.82
N PRO A 34 6.89 0.47 12.65
CA PRO A 34 6.95 1.73 11.93
C PRO A 34 6.48 1.60 10.49
N SER A 35 6.10 2.73 9.89
CA SER A 35 5.68 2.80 8.49
C SER A 35 6.88 2.61 7.56
N ARG A 36 7.17 1.35 7.23
CA ARG A 36 8.19 0.90 6.29
C ARG A 36 7.79 -0.45 5.67
N PRO A 37 8.19 -0.77 4.43
CA PRO A 37 7.97 -2.09 3.87
C PRO A 37 8.76 -3.17 4.64
N SER A 38 8.11 -4.27 5.00
CA SER A 38 8.80 -5.49 5.43
C SER A 38 9.38 -6.25 4.23
N GLU A 39 10.23 -7.25 4.48
CA GLU A 39 10.71 -8.13 3.40
C GLU A 39 9.56 -8.88 2.71
N GLU A 40 8.52 -9.21 3.48
CA GLU A 40 7.33 -9.84 2.93
C GLU A 40 6.50 -8.90 2.07
N ASP A 41 6.31 -7.64 2.51
CA ASP A 41 5.62 -6.63 1.71
C ASP A 41 6.31 -6.42 0.36
N LYS A 42 7.65 -6.31 0.37
CA LYS A 42 8.45 -6.18 -0.86
C LYS A 42 8.31 -7.39 -1.79
N ARG A 43 8.32 -8.60 -1.23
CA ARG A 43 8.15 -9.85 -2.01
C ARG A 43 6.77 -9.98 -2.68
N LEU A 44 5.74 -9.35 -2.10
CA LEU A 44 4.36 -9.41 -2.58
C LEU A 44 3.97 -8.21 -3.45
N ALA A 45 4.85 -7.22 -3.58
CA ALA A 45 4.68 -6.04 -4.43
C ALA A 45 4.95 -6.36 -5.90
N TYR A 46 3.97 -6.96 -6.59
CA TYR A 46 4.12 -7.39 -7.98
C TYR A 46 3.89 -6.31 -9.04
N ASP A 47 3.26 -5.19 -8.66
CA ASP A 47 2.99 -4.07 -9.57
C ASP A 47 3.96 -2.93 -9.29
N SER A 48 4.96 -2.74 -10.17
CA SER A 48 5.94 -1.66 -10.02
C SER A 48 5.37 -0.27 -10.35
N LYS A 49 4.14 -0.17 -10.86
CA LYS A 49 3.47 1.11 -11.13
C LYS A 49 2.59 1.56 -9.97
N ALA A 50 2.37 0.70 -8.99
CA ALA A 50 1.56 0.99 -7.82
C ALA A 50 2.37 1.73 -6.75
N SER A 51 1.74 2.72 -6.12
CA SER A 51 2.19 3.26 -4.84
C SER A 51 1.74 2.33 -3.70
N TYR A 52 2.67 1.90 -2.86
CA TYR A 52 2.39 1.05 -1.70
C TYR A 52 2.42 1.89 -0.44
N MET A 53 1.26 2.14 0.15
CA MET A 53 1.17 2.96 1.36
C MET A 53 1.10 2.08 2.61
N ILE A 54 1.84 2.47 3.65
CA ILE A 54 1.87 1.74 4.92
C ILE A 54 1.49 2.69 6.04
N LEU A 55 0.40 2.37 6.73
CA LEU A 55 -0.06 3.09 7.91
C LEU A 55 0.49 2.41 9.17
N SER A 56 1.42 3.04 9.87
CA SER A 56 1.85 2.58 11.19
C SER A 56 0.86 3.04 12.25
N LEU A 57 0.39 2.08 13.04
CA LEU A 57 -0.43 2.28 14.23
C LEU A 57 0.33 1.95 15.52
N MET A 58 1.66 1.77 15.43
CA MET A 58 2.54 1.46 16.56
C MET A 58 2.40 2.49 17.71
N ASN A 59 2.16 3.76 17.37
CA ASN A 59 1.68 4.78 18.29
C ASN A 59 0.26 5.17 17.89
N ALA A 60 -0.74 4.76 18.69
CA ALA A 60 -2.14 5.00 18.37
C ALA A 60 -2.51 6.49 18.35
N ASP A 61 -1.81 7.31 19.13
CA ASP A 61 -2.03 8.77 19.20
C ASP A 61 -1.32 9.52 18.06
N GLU A 62 -0.39 8.85 17.35
CA GLU A 62 0.41 9.44 16.28
C GLU A 62 0.54 8.45 15.10
N PRO A 63 -0.55 8.24 14.34
CA PRO A 63 -0.50 7.38 13.16
C PRO A 63 0.42 7.99 12.09
N VAL A 64 1.28 7.16 11.51
CA VAL A 64 2.23 7.59 10.47
C VAL A 64 1.90 6.88 9.16
N LEU A 65 1.56 7.65 8.13
CA LEU A 65 1.36 7.16 6.77
C LEU A 65 2.53 7.59 5.88
N ASN A 66 3.13 6.62 5.18
CA ASN A 66 4.09 6.90 4.11
C ASN A 66 3.70 6.10 2.86
N SER A 67 4.08 6.61 1.70
CA SER A 67 4.00 5.91 0.42
C SER A 67 5.37 5.42 -0.02
N PHE A 68 5.41 4.30 -0.72
CA PHE A 68 6.64 3.67 -1.20
C PHE A 68 6.48 3.18 -2.64
N HIS A 69 7.48 3.48 -3.46
CA HIS A 69 7.71 2.80 -4.71
C HIS A 69 8.48 1.51 -4.41
N ILE A 70 8.01 0.38 -4.93
CA ILE A 70 8.64 -0.92 -4.70
C ILE A 70 8.90 -1.61 -6.04
N GLU A 71 10.15 -1.96 -6.29
CA GLU A 71 10.57 -2.74 -7.46
C GLU A 71 11.55 -3.84 -7.03
N GLY A 72 11.12 -5.10 -7.21
CA GLY A 72 11.87 -6.25 -6.71
C GLY A 72 12.00 -6.21 -5.18
N ASN A 73 13.23 -6.17 -4.68
CA ASN A 73 13.52 -6.07 -3.24
C ASN A 73 13.93 -4.66 -2.79
N VAL A 74 13.83 -3.67 -3.68
CA VAL A 74 14.18 -2.28 -3.40
C VAL A 74 12.89 -1.50 -3.15
N SER A 75 12.92 -0.66 -2.12
CA SER A 75 11.82 0.24 -1.80
C SER A 75 12.35 1.65 -1.57
N GLU A 76 11.70 2.63 -2.19
CA GLU A 76 12.01 4.05 -2.04
C GLU A 76 10.79 4.78 -1.50
N LYS A 77 10.99 5.67 -0.53
CA LYS A 77 9.90 6.48 0.02
C LYS A 77 9.49 7.53 -1.00
N GLU A 78 8.21 7.58 -1.32
CA GLU A 78 7.62 8.60 -2.18
C GLU A 78 7.21 9.83 -1.37
N ASP A 79 7.19 10.97 -2.04
CA ASP A 79 6.64 12.19 -1.47
C ASP A 79 5.10 12.09 -1.42
N LEU A 80 4.51 12.35 -0.25
CA LEU A 80 3.08 12.21 0.01
C LEU A 80 2.56 13.50 0.64
N HIS A 81 1.70 14.21 -0.10
CA HIS A 81 1.08 15.45 0.35
C HIS A 81 -0.41 15.22 0.65
N ILE A 82 -0.83 15.59 1.85
CA ILE A 82 -2.24 15.61 2.27
C ILE A 82 -2.65 17.09 2.31
N ILE A 83 -3.62 17.46 1.46
CA ILE A 83 -4.10 18.84 1.28
C ILE A 83 -5.50 19.05 1.85
#